data_AF-A0A2J4PFB3-F1
#
_entry.id   AF-A0A2J4PFB3-F1
#
_cell.length_a   1.000
_cell.length_b   1.000
_cell.length_c   1.000
_cell.angle_alpha   90.00
_cell.angle_beta   90.00
_cell.angle_gamma   90.00
#
_symmetry.space_group_name_H-M   'P 1'
#
loop_
_entity.id
_entity.type
_entity.pdbx_description
1 polymer ?
#
loop_
_entity_poly.entity_id
_entity_poly.type
_entity_poly.pdbx_seq_one_letter_code
_entity_poly.pdbx_strand_id
1 'polypeptide(L)'
;LALRELGIVLFLAVVGLKSGGDFVATLIDGDGMSWIVYGIFITAIPLLAVGILARMLAKMNYLTLCGMLAGSMTDPPALAFANNLHATSGAAALSYATVYPLVMFLRIITPQLLAVLFWGIG
;
A
#
# COMPACT_ATOMS: atom_id res chain seq x y z
N LEU A 1 7.48 -2.98 -21.70
CA LEU A 1 8.23 -3.17 -20.44
C LEU A 1 9.01 -1.91 -20.05
N ALA A 2 9.91 -1.39 -20.91
CA ALA A 2 10.76 -0.22 -20.63
C ALA A 2 10.00 1.06 -20.21
N LEU A 3 8.87 1.37 -20.86
CA LEU A 3 8.09 2.57 -20.52
C LEU A 3 7.48 2.52 -19.10
N ARG A 4 7.09 1.34 -18.62
CA ARG A 4 6.54 1.15 -17.26
C ARG A 4 7.61 1.38 -16.20
N GLU A 5 8.81 0.83 -16.41
CA GLU A 5 9.91 0.98 -15.46
C GLU A 5 10.43 2.41 -15.42
N LEU A 6 10.59 3.06 -16.58
CA LEU A 6 10.92 4.49 -16.63
C LEU A 6 9.86 5.34 -15.91
N GLY A 7 8.57 5.03 -16.09
CA GLY A 7 7.49 5.70 -15.38
C GLY A 7 7.58 5.56 -13.86
N ILE A 8 7.87 4.36 -13.35
CA ILE A 8 8.03 4.11 -11.90
C ILE A 8 9.26 4.83 -11.35
N VAL A 9 10.39 4.79 -12.06
CA VAL A 9 11.63 5.47 -11.63
C VAL A 9 11.43 6.98 -11.56
N LEU A 10 10.84 7.58 -12.59
CA LEU A 10 10.52 9.02 -12.61
C LEU A 10 9.53 9.38 -11.50
N PHE A 11 8.49 8.55 -11.30
CA PHE A 11 7.51 8.74 -10.23
C PHE A 11 8.17 8.75 -8.84
N LEU A 12 8.99 7.74 -8.54
CA LEU A 12 9.70 7.63 -7.26
C LEU A 12 10.68 8.79 -7.04
N ALA A 13 11.38 9.23 -8.09
CA ALA A 13 12.29 10.37 -8.02
C ALA A 13 11.56 11.67 -7.67
N VAL A 14 10.44 11.96 -8.32
CA VAL A 14 9.64 13.16 -8.06
C VAL A 14 9.01 13.13 -6.68
N VAL A 15 8.45 11.98 -6.27
CA VAL A 15 7.86 11.80 -4.93
C VAL A 15 8.91 12.03 -3.85
N GLY A 16 10.10 11.44 -3.99
CA GLY A 16 11.19 11.59 -3.02
C GLY A 16 11.69 13.04 -2.90
N LEU A 17 11.82 13.76 -4.02
CA LEU A 17 12.21 15.17 -4.00
C LEU A 17 11.13 16.05 -3.34
N LYS A 18 9.85 15.77 -3.58
CA LYS A 18 8.74 16.52 -3.00
C LYS A 18 8.57 16.27 -1.50
N SER A 19 8.74 15.02 -1.05
CA SER A 19 8.64 14.69 0.37
C SER A 19 9.88 15.07 1.18
N GLY A 20 11.06 15.22 0.55
CA GLY A 20 12.33 15.44 1.23
C GLY A 20 12.58 16.86 1.76
N GLY A 21 11.98 17.89 1.16
CA GLY A 21 12.27 19.30 1.51
C GLY A 21 11.99 19.65 2.97
N ASP A 22 10.84 19.23 3.49
CA ASP A 22 10.42 19.47 4.88
C ASP A 22 10.67 18.25 5.79
N PHE A 23 11.12 17.12 5.25
CA PHE A 23 11.28 15.88 6.00
C PHE A 23 12.27 16.03 7.16
N VAL A 24 13.44 16.61 6.90
CA VAL A 24 14.50 16.75 7.91
C VAL A 24 14.09 17.73 9.01
N ALA A 25 13.45 18.84 8.65
CA ALA A 25 12.92 19.81 9.62
C ALA A 25 11.81 19.19 10.49
N THR A 26 10.85 18.48 9.87
CA THR A 26 9.75 17.81 10.58
C THR A 26 10.24 16.67 11.49
N LEU A 27 11.33 16.02 11.12
CA LEU A 27 11.94 14.94 11.91
C LEU A 27 12.70 15.44 13.14
N ILE A 28 13.34 16.60 13.03
CA ILE A 28 14.27 17.13 14.05
C ILE A 28 13.57 18.10 15.01
N ASP A 29 12.68 18.96 14.54
CA ASP A 29 12.09 20.04 15.35
C ASP A 29 10.78 19.65 16.08
N GLY A 30 10.35 18.38 16.06
CA GLY A 30 9.13 17.94 16.75
C GLY A 30 9.02 16.45 17.04
N ASP A 31 7.81 15.98 17.38
CA ASP A 31 7.48 14.55 17.62
C ASP A 31 7.53 13.67 16.35
N GLY A 32 8.14 14.15 15.27
CA GLY A 32 8.19 13.47 13.96
C GLY A 32 8.73 12.04 14.06
N MET A 33 9.67 11.79 14.96
CA MET A 33 10.19 10.44 15.21
C MET A 33 9.11 9.50 15.75
N SER A 34 8.29 9.94 16.70
CA SER A 34 7.17 9.16 17.24
C SER A 34 6.13 8.84 16.17
N TRP A 35 5.81 9.82 15.31
CA TRP A 35 4.91 9.64 14.17
C TRP A 35 5.43 8.64 13.15
N ILE A 36 6.74 8.64 12.86
CA ILE A 36 7.37 7.63 12.00
C ILE A 36 7.24 6.24 12.62
N VAL A 37 7.53 6.10 13.90
CA VAL A 37 7.45 4.82 14.61
C VAL A 37 6.01 4.29 14.58
N TYR A 38 5.01 5.12 14.88
CA TYR A 38 3.61 4.73 14.75
C TYR A 38 3.26 4.35 13.31
N GLY A 39 3.70 5.14 12.32
CA GLY A 39 3.53 4.86 10.89
C GLY A 39 4.06 3.49 10.48
N ILE A 40 5.24 3.11 10.98
CA ILE A 40 5.83 1.79 10.75
C ILE A 40 4.94 0.70 11.34
N PHE A 41 4.50 0.84 12.59
CA PHE A 41 3.70 -0.21 13.23
C PHE A 41 2.31 -0.38 12.61
N ILE A 42 1.61 0.73 12.33
CA ILE A 42 0.27 0.68 11.71
C ILE A 42 0.30 0.11 10.28
N THR A 43 1.45 0.16 9.59
CA THR A 43 1.60 -0.40 8.24
C THR A 43 2.17 -1.82 8.25
N ALA A 44 3.24 -2.05 9.00
CA ALA A 44 3.93 -3.34 9.03
C ALA A 44 3.12 -4.43 9.71
N ILE A 45 2.44 -4.13 10.83
CA ILE A 45 1.69 -5.16 11.58
C ILE A 45 0.55 -5.73 10.74
N PRO A 46 -0.36 -4.92 10.13
CA PRO A 46 -1.43 -5.47 9.31
C PRO A 46 -0.90 -6.19 8.07
N LEU A 47 0.14 -5.66 7.43
CA LEU A 47 0.71 -6.25 6.22
C LEU A 47 1.31 -7.64 6.50
N LEU A 48 2.09 -7.76 7.58
CA LEU A 48 2.66 -9.05 8.00
C LEU A 48 1.58 -10.02 8.48
N ALA A 49 0.62 -9.55 9.28
CA ALA A 49 -0.47 -10.39 9.77
C ALA A 49 -1.29 -10.97 8.62
N VAL A 50 -1.74 -10.13 7.67
CA VAL A 50 -2.51 -10.56 6.50
C VAL A 50 -1.66 -11.45 5.60
N GLY A 51 -0.39 -11.11 5.37
CA GLY A 51 0.53 -11.91 4.58
C GLY A 51 0.72 -13.33 5.13
N ILE A 52 0.93 -13.45 6.44
CA ILE A 52 1.09 -14.74 7.13
C ILE A 52 -0.22 -15.52 7.13
N LEU A 53 -1.34 -14.90 7.50
CA LEU A 53 -2.65 -15.55 7.56
C LEU A 53 -3.09 -16.05 6.18
N ALA A 54 -2.94 -15.25 5.14
CA ALA A 54 -3.28 -15.65 3.78
C ALA A 54 -2.40 -16.81 3.26
N ARG A 55 -1.14 -16.86 3.67
CA ARG A 55 -0.25 -17.99 3.34
C ARG A 55 -0.59 -19.25 4.13
N MET A 56 -0.92 -19.13 5.42
CA MET A 56 -1.21 -20.27 6.29
C MET A 56 -2.62 -20.85 6.07
N LEU A 57 -3.64 -19.99 6.01
CA LEU A 57 -5.05 -20.41 5.94
C LEU A 57 -5.51 -20.69 4.50
N ALA A 58 -5.15 -19.79 3.57
CA ALA A 58 -5.64 -19.86 2.20
C ALA A 58 -4.66 -20.52 1.21
N LYS A 59 -3.47 -20.94 1.67
CA LYS A 59 -2.40 -21.58 0.87
C LYS A 59 -2.13 -20.86 -0.45
N MET A 60 -2.24 -19.54 -0.46
CA MET A 60 -2.19 -18.75 -1.68
C MET A 60 -0.76 -18.72 -2.26
N ASN A 61 -0.68 -18.79 -3.59
CA ASN A 61 0.58 -18.63 -4.32
C ASN A 61 1.17 -17.25 -4.05
N TYR A 62 2.50 -17.18 -3.98
CA TYR A 62 3.24 -15.96 -3.63
C TYR A 62 2.88 -14.77 -4.54
N LEU A 63 2.72 -15.01 -5.84
CA LEU A 63 2.33 -13.96 -6.79
C LEU A 63 0.93 -13.38 -6.53
N THR A 64 -0.04 -14.23 -6.24
CA THR A 64 -1.40 -13.79 -5.91
C THR A 64 -1.41 -13.01 -4.61
N LEU A 65 -0.62 -13.45 -3.62
CA LEU A 65 -0.46 -12.73 -2.35
C LEU A 65 0.16 -11.35 -2.55
N CYS A 66 1.25 -11.25 -3.33
CA CYS A 66 1.86 -9.96 -3.66
C CYS A 66 0.90 -9.04 -4.42
N GLY A 67 0.12 -9.58 -5.37
CA GLY A 67 -0.90 -8.81 -6.10
C GLY A 67 -2.02 -8.30 -5.20
N MET A 68 -2.51 -9.15 -4.28
CA MET A 68 -3.51 -8.78 -3.27
C MET A 68 -3.00 -7.66 -2.37
N LEU A 69 -1.81 -7.84 -1.78
CA LEU A 69 -1.22 -6.87 -0.85
C LEU A 69 -0.89 -5.54 -1.55
N ALA A 70 -0.37 -5.58 -2.77
CA ALA A 70 -0.16 -4.38 -3.59
C ALA A 70 -1.49 -3.69 -3.91
N GLY A 71 -2.56 -4.45 -4.19
CA GLY A 71 -3.90 -3.93 -4.43
C GLY A 71 -4.50 -3.27 -3.20
N SER A 72 -4.33 -3.88 -2.03
CA SER A 72 -4.83 -3.35 -0.76
C SER A 72 -4.07 -2.13 -0.27
N MET A 73 -2.74 -2.11 -0.47
CA MET A 73 -1.93 -0.94 -0.14
C MET A 73 -1.91 0.11 -1.25
N THR A 74 -2.62 -0.14 -2.35
CA THR A 74 -2.68 0.73 -3.53
C THR A 74 -1.28 1.14 -4.01
N ASP A 75 -0.39 0.16 -4.16
CA ASP A 75 1.02 0.35 -4.48
C ASP A 75 1.37 -0.24 -5.86
N PRO A 76 1.28 0.56 -6.95
CA PRO A 76 1.62 0.12 -8.29
C PRO A 76 3.08 -0.34 -8.48
N PRO A 77 4.09 0.28 -7.84
CA PRO A 77 5.46 -0.24 -7.79
C PRO A 77 5.56 -1.69 -7.28
N ALA A 78 4.90 -2.04 -6.17
CA ALA A 78 4.90 -3.41 -5.65
C ALA A 78 4.27 -4.41 -6.64
N LEU A 79 3.20 -4.00 -7.33
CA LEU A 79 2.60 -4.82 -8.40
C LEU A 79 3.56 -5.01 -9.58
N ALA A 80 4.27 -3.96 -9.99
CA ALA A 80 5.23 -4.04 -11.08
C ALA A 80 6.37 -5.01 -10.74
N PHE A 81 6.88 -4.96 -9.51
CA PHE A 81 7.86 -5.90 -8.98
C PHE A 81 7.33 -7.34 -8.97
N ALA A 82 6.11 -7.56 -8.45
CA ALA A 82 5.49 -8.88 -8.42
C ALA A 82 5.29 -9.50 -9.81
N ASN A 83 4.95 -8.68 -10.81
CA ASN A 83 4.85 -9.13 -12.20
C ASN A 83 6.22 -9.40 -12.85
N ASN A 84 7.27 -8.69 -12.43
CA ASN A 84 8.64 -8.94 -12.92
C ASN A 84 9.23 -10.25 -12.35
N LEU A 85 8.80 -10.71 -11.17
CA LEU A 85 9.21 -11.99 -10.58
C LEU A 85 8.79 -13.21 -11.42
N HIS A 86 7.64 -13.16 -12.09
CA HIS A 86 7.17 -14.22 -12.99
C HIS A 86 6.31 -13.58 -14.09
N ALA A 87 6.96 -13.11 -15.16
CA ALA A 87 6.35 -12.35 -16.25
C ALA A 87 5.22 -13.09 -16.99
N THR A 88 5.15 -14.42 -16.87
CA THR A 88 4.16 -15.29 -17.52
C THR A 88 2.93 -15.56 -16.67
N SER A 89 2.92 -15.22 -15.38
CA SER A 89 1.81 -15.48 -14.48
C SER A 89 1.01 -14.19 -14.23
N GLY A 90 -0.13 -14.06 -14.90
CA GLY A 90 -1.08 -12.97 -14.69
C GLY A 90 -1.77 -12.94 -13.32
N ALA A 91 -1.39 -13.84 -12.41
CA ALA A 91 -2.02 -14.00 -11.09
C ALA A 91 -1.89 -12.75 -10.20
N ALA A 92 -0.74 -12.06 -10.24
CA ALA A 92 -0.52 -10.84 -9.48
C ALA A 92 -1.40 -9.68 -9.99
N ALA A 93 -1.44 -9.49 -11.31
CA ALA A 93 -2.28 -8.47 -11.95
C ALA A 93 -3.78 -8.73 -11.75
N LEU A 94 -4.21 -10.00 -11.88
CA LEU A 94 -5.59 -10.39 -11.64
C LEU A 94 -6.00 -10.13 -10.18
N SER A 95 -5.19 -10.55 -9.21
CA SER A 95 -5.49 -10.32 -7.80
C SER A 95 -5.53 -8.83 -7.46
N TYR A 96 -4.59 -8.04 -7.98
CA TYR A 96 -4.62 -6.59 -7.81
C TYR A 96 -5.91 -5.96 -8.34
N ALA A 97 -6.33 -6.32 -9.56
CA ALA A 97 -7.53 -5.79 -10.19
C ALA A 97 -8.81 -6.13 -9.43
N THR A 98 -8.85 -7.27 -8.73
CA THR A 98 -10.03 -7.67 -7.93
C THR A 98 -10.12 -6.94 -6.59
N VAL A 99 -8.98 -6.70 -5.93
CA VAL A 99 -8.94 -6.16 -4.56
C VAL A 99 -8.96 -4.63 -4.57
N TYR A 100 -8.36 -4.01 -5.58
CA TYR A 100 -8.21 -2.56 -5.67
C TYR A 100 -9.55 -1.79 -5.66
N PRO A 101 -10.60 -2.16 -6.44
CA PRO A 101 -11.87 -1.45 -6.40
C PRO A 101 -12.59 -1.53 -5.06
N LEU A 102 -12.59 -2.72 -4.44
CA LEU A 102 -13.19 -2.95 -3.13
C LEU A 102 -12.51 -2.07 -2.06
N VAL A 103 -11.18 -2.03 -2.07
CA VAL A 103 -10.40 -1.24 -1.11
C VAL A 103 -10.61 0.25 -1.32
N MET A 104 -10.67 0.72 -2.57
CA MET A 104 -10.99 2.12 -2.86
C MET A 104 -12.38 2.50 -2.38
N PHE A 105 -13.37 1.64 -2.58
CA PHE A 105 -14.72 1.87 -2.06
C PHE A 105 -14.73 1.99 -0.53
N LEU A 106 -14.10 1.04 0.18
CA LEU A 106 -14.00 1.08 1.63
C LEU A 106 -13.25 2.32 2.12
N ARG A 107 -12.14 2.70 1.47
CA ARG A 107 -11.39 3.92 1.81
C ARG A 107 -12.19 5.20 1.68
N ILE A 108 -13.17 5.25 0.79
CA ILE A 108 -14.04 6.43 0.62
C ILE A 108 -15.17 6.40 1.66
N ILE A 109 -15.84 5.26 1.81
CA ILE A 109 -17.04 5.13 2.65
C ILE A 109 -16.72 5.11 4.15
N THR A 110 -15.62 4.48 4.58
CA THR A 110 -15.30 4.33 6.01
C THR A 110 -15.10 5.67 6.72
N PRO A 111 -14.31 6.64 6.21
CA PRO A 111 -14.20 7.96 6.84
C PRO A 111 -15.54 8.71 6.90
N GLN A 112 -16.38 8.57 5.87
CA GLN A 112 -17.70 9.20 5.81
C GLN A 112 -18.66 8.62 6.86
N LEU A 113 -18.69 7.30 7.00
CA LEU A 113 -19.45 6.60 8.05
C LEU A 113 -18.98 7.01 9.45
N LEU A 114 -17.66 7.05 9.67
CA LEU A 114 -17.09 7.48 10.96
C LEU A 114 -17.48 8.93 11.28
N ALA A 115 -17.41 9.83 10.30
CA ALA A 115 -17.80 11.22 10.49
C ALA A 115 -19.28 11.36 10.88
N VAL A 116 -20.20 10.64 10.21
CA VAL A 116 -21.63 10.65 10.54
C VAL A 116 -21.89 10.03 11.91
N LEU A 117 -21.22 8.92 12.24
CA LEU A 117 -21.35 8.27 13.54
C LEU A 117 -20.91 9.20 14.68
N PHE A 118 -19.74 9.83 14.55
CA PHE A 118 -19.24 10.76 15.57
C PHE A 118 -20.06 12.06 15.64
N TRP A 119 -20.59 12.54 14.51
CA TRP A 119 -21.52 13.67 14.48
C TRP A 119 -22.83 13.36 15.21
N GLY A 120 -23.36 12.14 15.10
CA GLY A 120 -24.59 11.74 15.78
C GLY A 120 -24.43 11.43 17.28
N ILE A 121 -23.20 11.37 17.79
CA ILE A 121 -22.89 11.11 19.20
C ILE A 121 -22.63 12.43 19.97
N GLY A 122 -22.40 13.55 19.28
CA GLY A 122 -22.26 14.90 19.85
C GLY A 122 -23.56 15.70 19.78
#